data_AF-F9ZU85-F1
#
_entry.id   AF-F9ZU85-F1
#
_cell.length_a   1.000
_cell.length_b   1.000
_cell.length_c   1.000
_cell.angle_alpha   90.00
_cell.angle_beta   90.00
_cell.angle_gamma   90.00
#
_symmetry.space_group_name_H-M   'P 1'
#
loop_
_entity.id
_entity.type
_entity.pdbx_description
1 polymer ?
#
loop_
_entity_poly.entity_id
_entity_poly.type
_entity_poly.pdbx_seq_one_letter_code
_entity_poly.pdbx_strand_id
1 'polypeptide(L)'
;MRNKRYQYQLEGTIVFVKAEPKGECRYLVNMQIPGGMARVDIGYLTGAVHAWAAEFFGGRRPAMRAGSAKAACQLLAKWACQQPSIAHYFSRQGS
;
A
#
# COMPACT_ATOMS: atom_id res chain seq x y z
N MET A 1 3.85 10.38 -16.23
CA MET A 1 4.47 9.63 -15.10
C MET A 1 4.19 8.15 -15.27
N ARG A 2 5.24 7.32 -15.28
CA ARG A 2 5.17 5.86 -15.43
C ARG A 2 4.37 5.27 -14.26
N ASN A 3 3.40 4.39 -14.53
CA ASN A 3 2.59 3.70 -13.51
C ASN A 3 3.49 3.16 -12.39
N LYS A 4 3.31 3.63 -11.15
CA LYS A 4 4.08 3.19 -9.97
C LYS A 4 3.47 1.89 -9.44
N ARG A 5 3.77 0.78 -10.12
CA ARG A 5 3.45 -0.57 -9.67
C ARG A 5 4.68 -1.20 -9.04
N TYR A 6 4.50 -1.77 -7.85
CA TYR A 6 5.54 -2.43 -7.07
C TYR A 6 5.04 -3.82 -6.67
N GLN A 7 5.98 -4.75 -6.55
CA GLN A 7 5.74 -6.08 -6.02
C GLN A 7 6.46 -6.19 -4.68
N TYR A 8 5.78 -6.72 -3.67
CA TYR A 8 6.34 -6.97 -2.34
C TYR A 8 6.02 -8.39 -1.90
N GLN A 9 6.90 -8.98 -1.10
CA GLN A 9 6.62 -10.21 -0.36
C GLN A 9 6.27 -9.81 1.08
N LEU A 10 5.05 -10.14 1.52
CA LEU A 10 4.51 -9.82 2.84
C LEU A 10 3.92 -11.10 3.43
N GLU A 11 4.36 -11.51 4.62
CA GLU A 11 3.90 -12.74 5.31
C GLU A 11 3.84 -13.95 4.35
N GLY A 12 4.93 -14.17 3.60
CA GLY A 12 5.05 -15.25 2.62
C GLY A 12 4.15 -15.15 1.39
N THR A 13 3.38 -14.07 1.24
CA THR A 13 2.48 -13.82 0.09
C THR A 13 3.05 -12.70 -0.79
N ILE A 14 3.12 -12.95 -2.09
CA ILE A 14 3.48 -11.92 -3.07
C ILE A 14 2.27 -11.03 -3.28
N VAL A 15 2.41 -9.72 -3.12
CA VAL A 15 1.36 -8.74 -3.39
C VAL A 15 1.80 -7.72 -4.43
N PHE A 16 0.84 -7.19 -5.18
CA PHE A 16 1.07 -6.10 -6.12
C PHE A 16 0.45 -4.82 -5.59
N VAL A 17 1.24 -3.77 -5.50
CA VAL A 17 0.81 -2.46 -5.02
C VAL A 17 0.94 -1.46 -6.15
N LYS A 18 -0.12 -0.71 -6.44
CA LYS A 18 -0.13 0.31 -7.49
C LYS A 18 -0.57 1.64 -6.90
N ALA A 19 0.17 2.70 -7.23
CA ALA A 19 -0.23 4.06 -6.93
C ALA A 19 -0.84 4.71 -8.19
N GLU A 20 -2.12 5.04 -8.12
CA GLU A 20 -2.91 5.67 -9.18
C GLU A 20 -3.09 7.17 -8.91
N PRO A 21 -2.78 8.06 -9.87
CA PRO A 21 -2.89 9.49 -9.65
C PRO A 21 -4.33 9.91 -9.35
N LYS A 22 -4.51 10.76 -8.33
CA LYS A 22 -5.78 11.35 -7.89
C LYS A 22 -5.62 12.87 -7.69
N GLY A 23 -5.16 13.55 -8.74
CA GLY A 23 -4.87 14.99 -8.72
C GLY A 23 -3.37 15.29 -8.67
N GLU A 24 -3.04 16.52 -8.29
CA GLU A 24 -1.65 16.97 -8.21
C GLU A 24 -0.94 16.38 -6.99
N CYS A 25 0.20 15.74 -7.23
CA CYS A 25 1.07 15.17 -6.20
C CYS A 25 0.41 14.16 -5.24
N ARG A 26 -0.80 13.68 -5.56
CA ARG A 26 -1.54 12.72 -4.74
C ARG A 26 -1.89 11.47 -5.53
N TYR A 27 -1.70 10.31 -4.92
CA TYR A 27 -1.91 9.02 -5.54
C TYR A 27 -2.68 8.10 -4.60
N LEU A 28 -3.78 7.52 -5.07
CA LEU A 28 -4.46 6.43 -4.37
C LEU A 28 -3.64 5.16 -4.51
N VAL A 29 -3.30 4.53 -3.40
CA VAL A 29 -2.58 3.27 -3.39
C VAL A 29 -3.54 2.13 -3.22
N ASN A 30 -3.47 1.18 -4.13
CA ASN A 30 -4.22 -0.04 -4.11
C ASN A 30 -3.31 -1.26 -4.05
N MET A 31 -3.77 -2.29 -3.36
CA MET A 31 -3.12 -3.58 -3.21
C MET A 31 -3.95 -4.67 -3.89
N GLN A 32 -3.28 -5.56 -4.59
CA GLN A 32 -3.84 -6.76 -5.18
C GLN A 32 -3.12 -7.97 -4.59
N ILE A 33 -3.89 -8.85 -3.97
CA ILE A 33 -3.42 -10.09 -3.36
C ILE A 33 -3.77 -11.24 -4.32
N PRO A 34 -2.82 -12.07 -4.77
CA PRO A 34 -3.08 -13.26 -5.57
C PRO A 34 -4.03 -14.22 -4.85
N GLY A 35 -5.04 -14.74 -5.56
CA GLY A 35 -6.07 -15.61 -4.97
C GLY A 35 -7.20 -14.87 -4.23
N GLY A 36 -7.09 -13.55 -4.04
CA GLY A 36 -8.20 -12.69 -3.62
C GLY A 36 -8.96 -12.10 -4.82
N MET A 37 -10.26 -11.82 -4.66
CA MET A 37 -11.09 -11.30 -5.75
C MET A 37 -11.05 -9.77 -5.93
N ALA A 38 -10.55 -8.99 -4.97
CA ALA A 38 -10.63 -7.53 -5.03
C ALA A 38 -9.27 -6.83 -4.93
N ARG A 39 -9.12 -5.79 -5.76
CA ARG A 39 -8.17 -4.71 -5.52
C ARG A 39 -8.66 -3.92 -4.31
N VAL A 40 -7.82 -3.79 -3.28
CA VAL A 40 -8.17 -3.10 -2.04
C VAL A 40 -7.40 -1.79 -1.97
N ASP A 41 -8.10 -0.68 -1.71
CA ASP A 41 -7.44 0.61 -1.49
C ASP A 41 -6.86 0.65 -0.07
N ILE A 42 -5.58 0.98 0.05
CA ILE A 42 -4.81 0.84 1.30
C ILE A 42 -4.31 2.18 1.86
N GLY A 43 -4.47 3.27 1.12
CA GLY A 43 -4.10 4.61 1.56
C GLY A 43 -3.81 5.57 0.41
N TYR A 44 -3.28 6.74 0.75
CA TYR A 44 -2.75 7.70 -0.22
C TYR A 44 -1.23 7.84 -0.11
N LEU A 45 -0.62 8.17 -1.25
CA LEU A 45 0.68 8.80 -1.30
C LEU A 45 0.51 10.26 -1.65
N THR A 46 1.13 11.13 -0.86
CA THR A 46 1.25 12.54 -1.20
C THR A 46 2.73 12.90 -1.26
N GLY A 47 3.14 13.57 -2.33
CA GLY A 47 4.54 13.97 -2.49
C GLY A 47 5.01 14.16 -3.92
N ALA A 48 6.19 14.77 -4.03
CA ALA A 48 6.89 15.01 -5.28
C ALA A 48 8.39 14.74 -5.09
N VAL A 49 9.00 14.13 -6.10
CA VAL A 49 10.44 13.89 -6.25
C VAL A 49 11.11 13.24 -5.03
N HIS A 50 11.56 14.04 -4.04
CA HIS A 50 12.36 13.63 -2.89
C HIS A 50 11.61 13.56 -1.57
N ALA A 51 10.35 14.01 -1.53
CA ALA A 51 9.54 13.98 -0.33
C ALA A 51 8.24 13.21 -0.59
N TRP A 52 8.12 12.01 -0.01
CA TRP A 52 6.92 11.18 -0.09
C TRP A 52 6.34 10.97 1.31
N ALA A 53 5.02 10.98 1.42
CA ALA A 53 4.29 10.66 2.62
C ALA A 53 3.28 9.55 2.34
N ALA A 54 3.22 8.57 3.24
CA ALA A 54 2.20 7.54 3.29
C ALA A 54 1.08 7.98 4.24
N GLU A 55 -0.13 8.11 3.72
CA GLU A 55 -1.34 8.47 4.45
C GLU A 55 -2.24 7.24 4.60
N PHE A 56 -2.48 6.82 5.84
CA PHE A 56 -3.21 5.60 6.15
C PHE A 56 -4.72 5.85 6.21
N PHE A 57 -5.52 4.87 5.81
CA PHE A 57 -6.98 4.94 5.96
C PHE A 57 -7.43 4.61 7.37
N GLY A 58 -8.62 5.11 7.74
CA GLY A 58 -9.37 4.56 8.87
C GLY A 58 -8.79 4.74 10.28
N GLY A 59 -7.82 5.63 10.54
CA GLY A 59 -7.41 5.84 11.95
C GLY A 59 -6.30 6.85 12.23
N ARG A 60 -6.13 7.12 13.53
CA ARG A 60 -5.26 8.11 14.23
C ARG A 60 -3.76 8.08 13.87
N ARG A 61 -3.32 7.26 12.91
CA ARG A 61 -1.90 7.13 12.56
C ARG A 61 -1.49 8.36 11.73
N PRO A 62 -0.48 9.13 12.17
CA PRO A 62 0.01 10.26 11.40
C PRO A 62 0.61 9.78 10.08
N ALA A 63 0.59 10.65 9.07
CA ALA A 63 1.27 10.38 7.81
C ALA A 63 2.76 10.09 8.07
N MET A 64 3.29 9.06 7.40
CA MET A 64 4.69 8.66 7.57
C MET A 64 5.52 9.13 6.38
N ARG A 65 6.59 9.88 6.64
CA ARG A 65 7.55 10.30 5.61
C ARG A 65 8.37 9.12 5.12
N ALA A 66 8.69 9.13 3.84
CA ALA A 66 9.53 8.13 3.18
C ALA A 66 10.39 8.80 2.09
N GLY A 67 11.62 8.33 1.93
CA GLY A 67 12.56 8.88 0.93
C GLY A 67 12.23 8.50 -0.52
N SER A 68 11.22 7.65 -0.75
CA SER A 68 10.76 7.28 -2.10
C SER A 68 9.32 6.82 -2.11
N ALA A 69 8.66 6.92 -3.26
CA ALA A 69 7.33 6.37 -3.47
C ALA A 69 7.27 4.84 -3.22
N LYS A 70 8.35 4.11 -3.54
CA LYS A 70 8.43 2.66 -3.28
C LYS A 70 8.45 2.36 -1.78
N ALA A 71 9.23 3.10 -1.00
CA ALA A 71 9.26 2.94 0.45
C ALA A 71 7.90 3.31 1.08
N ALA A 72 7.28 4.39 0.61
CA ALA A 72 5.97 4.82 1.07
C ALA A 72 4.86 3.79 0.76
N CYS A 73 4.83 3.23 -0.47
CA CYS A 73 3.94 2.12 -0.81
C CYS A 73 4.16 0.88 0.07
N GLN A 74 5.40 0.58 0.44
CA GLN A 74 5.71 -0.55 1.31
C GLN A 74 5.17 -0.34 2.73
N LEU A 75 5.25 0.88 3.26
CA LEU A 75 4.66 1.23 4.56
C LEU A 75 3.14 1.01 4.56
N LEU A 76 2.46 1.49 3.51
CA LEU A 76 1.02 1.30 3.35
C LEU A 76 0.67 -0.19 3.26
N ALA A 77 1.39 -0.97 2.47
CA ALA A 77 1.12 -2.39 2.29
C ALA A 77 1.32 -3.19 3.58
N LYS A 78 2.41 -2.95 4.33
CA LYS A 78 2.65 -3.58 5.63
C LYS A 78 1.55 -3.28 6.64
N TRP A 79 1.10 -2.02 6.70
CA TRP A 79 0.02 -1.63 7.59
C TRP A 79 -1.33 -2.22 7.16
N ALA A 80 -1.58 -2.29 5.85
CA ALA A 80 -2.79 -2.87 5.28
C ALA A 80 -2.96 -4.35 5.66
N CYS A 81 -1.89 -5.13 5.67
CA CYS A 81 -1.91 -6.53 6.10
C CYS A 81 -2.44 -6.72 7.54
N GLN A 82 -2.35 -5.70 8.39
CA GLN A 82 -2.84 -5.74 9.77
C GLN A 82 -4.33 -5.38 9.88
N GLN A 83 -4.96 -4.87 8.81
CA GLN A 83 -6.36 -4.47 8.84
C GLN A 83 -7.28 -5.69 8.83
N PRO A 84 -8.36 -5.73 9.64
CA PRO A 84 -9.24 -6.90 9.74
C PRO A 84 -9.81 -7.38 8.39
N SER A 85 -10.10 -6.46 7.48
CA SER A 85 -10.63 -6.76 6.14
C SER A 85 -9.61 -7.34 5.15
N ILE A 86 -8.33 -7.40 5.54
CA ILE A 86 -7.21 -7.82 4.71
C ILE A 86 -6.44 -8.98 5.37
N ALA A 87 -6.36 -8.99 6.69
CA ALA A 87 -5.57 -9.94 7.48
C ALA A 87 -5.89 -11.42 7.19
N HIS A 88 -7.15 -11.75 6.86
CA HIS A 88 -7.56 -13.12 6.56
C HIS A 88 -6.93 -13.69 5.27
N TYR A 89 -6.41 -12.84 4.39
CA TYR A 89 -5.64 -13.29 3.23
C TYR A 89 -4.21 -13.68 3.56
N PHE A 90 -3.69 -13.24 4.71
CA PHE A 90 -2.33 -13.51 5.16
C PHE A 90 -2.28 -14.57 6.28
N SER A 91 -3.42 -14.88 6.91
CA SER A 91 -3.51 -15.82 8.04
C SER A 91 -3.47 -17.31 7.66
N ARG A 92 -3.30 -17.67 6.37
CA ARG A 92 -3.34 -19.07 5.89
C ARG A 92 -1.98 -19.76 5.74
N GLN A 93 -0.88 -19.20 6.27
CA GLN A 93 0.44 -19.87 6.29
C GLN A 93 0.79 -20.51 7.64
N GLY A 94 -0.20 -21.07 8.34
CA GLY A 94 0.01 -21.78 9.61
C GLY A 94 -1.00 -22.89 9.79
N SER A 95 -0.75 -24.04 9.19
CA SER A 95 -1.31 -25.34 9.56
C SER A 95 -0.26 -26.40 9.28
#